data_AF-A0AAW6YAF8-F1
#
_entry.id   AF-A0AAW6YAF8-F1
#
_cell.length_a   1.000
_cell.length_b   1.000
_cell.length_c   1.000
_cell.angle_alpha   90.00
_cell.angle_beta   90.00
_cell.angle_gamma   90.00
#
_symmetry.space_group_name_H-M   'P 1'
#
loop_
_entity.id
_entity.type
_entity.pdbx_description
1 polymer ?
#
loop_
_entity_poly.entity_id
_entity_poly.type
_entity_poly.pdbx_seq_one_letter_code
_entity_poly.pdbx_strand_id
1 'polypeptide(L)'
;MATYAEYLDFDTEEDKLKQQQLYQATELSAQTVAAVKKISRPQNWLLAAAPYCPDCRVFVPFIQKIAELNPNIRVNYIARNDFDDSSRFENPRQQEIVRANQKIPALFLMGHEEAGPVFKEFPQVVLNQIAVDETRRTELRDAYRAGEFNADIEAQIVAALAWAEQRC
;
A
#
# COMPACT_ATOMS: atom_id res chain seq x y z
N MET A 1 -12.26 10.00 -0.22
CA MET A 1 -11.55 8.70 -0.27
C MET A 1 -12.42 7.65 -0.93
N ALA A 2 -11.79 6.68 -1.58
CA ALA A 2 -12.44 5.60 -2.31
C ALA A 2 -12.29 4.24 -1.60
N THR A 3 -13.25 3.35 -1.80
CA THR A 3 -13.18 1.92 -1.48
C THR A 3 -12.32 1.18 -2.50
N TYR A 4 -12.00 -0.10 -2.24
CA TYR A 4 -11.29 -0.93 -3.23
C TYR A 4 -12.07 -1.11 -4.53
N ALA A 5 -13.40 -1.22 -4.46
CA ALA A 5 -14.25 -1.32 -5.65
C ALA A 5 -14.13 -0.07 -6.53
N GLU A 6 -14.19 1.12 -5.92
CA GLU A 6 -14.01 2.39 -6.62
C GLU A 6 -12.57 2.59 -7.12
N TYR A 7 -11.56 2.11 -6.38
CA TYR A 7 -10.16 2.11 -6.80
C TYR A 7 -9.94 1.37 -8.12
N LEU A 8 -10.62 0.24 -8.31
CA LEU A 8 -10.52 -0.53 -9.55
C LEU A 8 -10.98 0.28 -10.78
N ASP A 9 -11.82 1.28 -10.59
CA ASP A 9 -12.38 2.15 -11.64
C ASP A 9 -11.62 3.47 -11.81
N PHE A 10 -10.45 3.63 -11.17
CA PHE A 10 -9.62 4.85 -11.32
C PHE A 10 -9.06 5.04 -12.73
N ASP A 11 -8.91 3.97 -13.50
CA ASP A 11 -8.27 3.97 -14.82
C ASP A 11 -9.14 3.23 -15.86
N THR A 12 -8.53 2.42 -16.73
CA THR A 12 -9.23 1.69 -17.80
C THR A 12 -9.74 0.33 -17.31
N GLU A 13 -10.74 -0.22 -18.01
CA GLU A 13 -11.21 -1.60 -17.78
C GLU A 13 -10.08 -2.64 -17.96
N GLU A 14 -9.12 -2.39 -18.85
CA GLU A 14 -7.96 -3.27 -19.02
C GLU A 14 -7.06 -3.27 -17.78
N ASP A 15 -6.82 -2.09 -17.19
CA ASP A 15 -6.02 -1.95 -15.97
C ASP A 15 -6.72 -2.60 -14.77
N LYS A 16 -8.04 -2.43 -14.67
CA LYS A 16 -8.90 -3.11 -13.69
C LYS A 16 -8.77 -4.63 -13.78
N LEU A 17 -8.88 -5.21 -14.98
CA LEU A 17 -8.74 -6.65 -15.17
C LEU A 17 -7.37 -7.16 -14.76
N LYS A 18 -6.29 -6.45 -15.12
CA LYS A 18 -4.91 -6.81 -14.70
C LYS A 18 -4.76 -6.77 -13.18
N GLN A 19 -5.31 -5.75 -12.53
CA GLN A 19 -5.30 -5.61 -11.08
C GLN A 19 -6.09 -6.75 -10.40
N GLN A 20 -7.25 -7.12 -10.93
CA GLN A 20 -8.07 -8.22 -10.41
C GLN A 20 -7.38 -9.58 -10.55
N GLN A 21 -6.73 -9.84 -11.69
CA GLN A 21 -5.98 -11.08 -11.91
C GLN A 21 -4.84 -11.24 -10.90
N LEU A 22 -4.06 -10.18 -10.67
CA LEU A 22 -2.98 -10.21 -9.68
C LEU A 22 -3.53 -10.30 -8.24
N TYR A 23 -4.65 -9.64 -7.95
CA TYR A 23 -5.35 -9.82 -6.69
C TYR A 23 -5.76 -11.28 -6.45
N GLN A 24 -6.31 -11.96 -7.47
CA GLN A 24 -6.69 -13.37 -7.35
C GLN A 24 -5.47 -14.28 -7.13
N ALA A 25 -4.36 -14.01 -7.83
CA ALA A 25 -3.13 -14.81 -7.73
C ALA A 25 -2.32 -14.56 -6.44
N THR A 26 -2.56 -13.46 -5.73
CA THR A 26 -1.82 -13.13 -4.51
C THR A 26 -2.32 -13.97 -3.34
N GLU A 27 -1.40 -14.62 -2.63
CA GLU A 27 -1.68 -15.36 -1.40
C GLU A 27 -0.84 -14.80 -0.26
N LEU A 28 -1.45 -14.63 0.91
CA LEU A 28 -0.73 -14.22 2.11
C LEU A 28 -0.11 -15.45 2.77
N SER A 29 1.12 -15.33 3.27
CA SER A 29 1.72 -16.40 4.07
C SER A 29 0.91 -16.70 5.33
N ALA A 30 0.98 -17.94 5.81
CA ALA A 30 0.30 -18.36 7.03
C ALA A 30 0.74 -17.52 8.26
N GLN A 31 2.00 -17.08 8.28
CA GLN A 31 2.53 -16.21 9.32
C GLN A 31 1.84 -14.84 9.31
N THR A 32 1.70 -14.22 8.14
CA THR A 32 0.99 -12.93 7.99
C THR A 32 -0.48 -13.07 8.35
N VAL A 33 -1.15 -14.12 7.89
CA VAL A 33 -2.55 -14.39 8.24
C VAL A 33 -2.72 -14.46 9.77
N ALA A 34 -1.82 -15.18 10.46
CA ALA A 34 -1.87 -15.29 11.91
C ALA A 34 -1.58 -13.96 12.63
N ALA A 35 -0.67 -13.13 12.09
CA ALA A 35 -0.35 -11.82 12.65
C ALA A 35 -1.53 -10.84 12.49
N VAL A 36 -2.11 -10.77 11.29
CA VAL A 36 -3.23 -9.88 10.96
C VAL A 36 -4.46 -10.19 11.79
N LYS A 37 -4.78 -11.48 12.01
CA LYS A 37 -5.92 -11.88 12.85
C LYS A 37 -5.79 -11.49 14.33
N LYS A 38 -4.59 -11.19 14.81
CA LYS A 38 -4.36 -10.76 16.21
C LYS A 38 -4.58 -9.27 16.43
N ILE A 39 -4.71 -8.47 15.36
CA ILE A 39 -4.96 -7.03 15.45
C ILE A 39 -6.34 -6.80 16.04
N SER A 40 -6.38 -6.12 17.19
CA SER A 40 -7.59 -5.93 17.98
C SER A 40 -8.08 -4.49 18.00
N ARG A 41 -7.19 -3.52 17.74
CA ARG A 41 -7.55 -2.10 17.69
C ARG A 41 -7.92 -1.69 16.27
N PRO A 42 -8.97 -0.85 16.09
CA PRO A 42 -9.28 -0.28 14.79
C PRO A 42 -8.13 0.58 14.24
N GLN A 43 -7.78 0.37 12.98
CA GLN A 43 -6.73 1.09 12.26
C GLN A 43 -7.29 1.56 10.92
N ASN A 44 -7.12 2.83 10.60
CA ASN A 44 -7.51 3.41 9.32
C ASN A 44 -6.25 3.72 8.49
N TRP A 45 -6.24 3.26 7.26
CA TRP A 45 -5.10 3.38 6.35
C TRP A 45 -5.52 4.09 5.09
N LEU A 46 -4.62 4.89 4.52
CA LEU A 46 -4.78 5.50 3.20
C LEU A 46 -3.71 4.94 2.25
N LEU A 47 -4.15 4.44 1.10
CA LEU A 47 -3.29 3.95 0.03
C LEU A 47 -3.42 4.84 -1.21
N ALA A 48 -2.35 5.57 -1.51
CA ALA A 48 -2.20 6.26 -2.77
C ALA A 48 -1.72 5.28 -3.85
N ALA A 49 -2.56 4.97 -4.83
CA ALA A 49 -2.29 3.96 -5.86
C ALA A 49 -3.12 4.18 -7.13
N ALA A 50 -2.76 3.49 -8.21
CA ALA A 50 -3.51 3.48 -9.47
C ALA A 50 -3.42 2.11 -10.17
N PRO A 51 -4.52 1.54 -10.69
CA PRO A 51 -4.51 0.29 -11.44
C PRO A 51 -3.56 0.22 -12.63
N TYR A 52 -3.25 1.33 -13.32
CA TYR A 52 -2.27 1.28 -14.43
C TYR A 52 -0.83 1.02 -13.97
N CYS A 53 -0.50 1.33 -12.72
CA CYS A 53 0.87 1.32 -12.21
C CYS A 53 1.31 -0.12 -11.88
N PRO A 54 2.37 -0.65 -12.54
CA PRO A 54 2.83 -2.02 -12.29
C PRO A 54 3.22 -2.28 -10.83
N ASP A 55 3.81 -1.28 -10.16
CA ASP A 55 4.25 -1.41 -8.77
C ASP A 55 3.06 -1.41 -7.80
N CYS A 56 2.00 -0.68 -8.12
CA CYS A 56 0.73 -0.72 -7.39
C CYS A 56 0.06 -2.10 -7.53
N ARG A 57 0.09 -2.68 -8.73
CA ARG A 57 -0.53 -3.99 -8.98
C ARG A 57 0.10 -5.12 -8.16
N VAL A 58 1.37 -5.00 -7.79
CA VAL A 58 2.05 -5.94 -6.89
C VAL A 58 1.60 -5.71 -5.45
N PHE A 59 1.64 -4.46 -4.97
CA PHE A 59 1.45 -4.14 -3.55
C PHE A 59 -0.01 -4.13 -3.09
N VAL A 60 -0.91 -3.55 -3.89
CA VAL A 60 -2.33 -3.35 -3.54
C VAL A 60 -3.04 -4.66 -3.15
N PRO A 61 -2.84 -5.79 -3.85
CA PRO A 61 -3.39 -7.08 -3.45
C PRO A 61 -3.10 -7.49 -2.01
N PHE A 62 -1.87 -7.31 -1.53
CA PHE A 62 -1.49 -7.66 -0.16
C PHE A 62 -2.30 -6.85 0.85
N ILE A 63 -2.37 -5.53 0.66
CA ILE A 63 -3.11 -4.64 1.56
C ILE A 63 -4.61 -4.93 1.54
N GLN A 64 -5.20 -5.15 0.36
CA GLN A 64 -6.61 -5.43 0.27
C GLN A 64 -6.98 -6.75 0.97
N LYS A 65 -6.20 -7.81 0.76
CA LYS A 65 -6.43 -9.11 1.43
C LYS A 65 -6.28 -9.01 2.95
N ILE A 66 -5.35 -8.18 3.43
CA ILE A 66 -5.18 -7.92 4.86
C ILE A 66 -6.41 -7.21 5.45
N ALA A 67 -6.97 -6.22 4.76
CA ALA A 67 -8.18 -5.52 5.18
C ALA A 67 -9.40 -6.45 5.20
N GLU A 68 -9.52 -7.35 4.22
CA GLU A 68 -10.60 -8.35 4.17
C GLU A 68 -10.48 -9.40 5.28
N LEU A 69 -9.25 -9.71 5.70
CA LEU A 69 -8.99 -10.72 6.72
C LEU A 69 -9.35 -10.24 8.14
N ASN A 70 -9.30 -8.93 8.41
CA ASN A 70 -9.59 -8.37 9.72
C ASN A 70 -10.40 -7.06 9.63
N PRO A 71 -11.64 -7.02 10.14
CA PRO A 71 -12.52 -5.83 10.05
C PRO A 71 -12.02 -4.61 10.83
N ASN A 72 -11.03 -4.79 11.72
CA ASN A 72 -10.37 -3.67 12.40
C ASN A 72 -9.43 -2.90 11.48
N ILE A 73 -9.04 -3.45 10.32
CA ILE A 73 -8.14 -2.80 9.38
C ILE A 73 -8.98 -2.26 8.23
N ARG A 74 -9.10 -0.93 8.15
CA ARG A 74 -9.81 -0.26 7.05
C ARG A 74 -8.81 0.41 6.12
N VAL A 75 -8.96 0.21 4.83
CA VAL A 75 -8.10 0.81 3.81
C VAL A 75 -8.95 1.64 2.86
N ASN A 76 -8.57 2.91 2.75
CA ASN A 76 -9.10 3.87 1.81
C ASN A 76 -8.08 4.09 0.69
N TYR A 77 -8.57 4.42 -0.50
CA TYR A 77 -7.76 4.62 -1.69
C TYR A 77 -7.86 6.06 -2.20
N ILE A 78 -6.78 6.55 -2.79
CA ILE A 78 -6.75 7.86 -3.45
C ILE A 78 -5.92 7.81 -4.74
N ALA A 79 -6.49 8.36 -5.81
CA ALA A 79 -5.83 8.47 -7.09
C ALA A 79 -4.80 9.61 -7.08
N ARG A 80 -3.75 9.49 -7.89
CA ARG A 80 -2.72 10.54 -8.01
C ARG A 80 -3.30 11.88 -8.47
N ASN A 81 -4.30 11.84 -9.35
CA ASN A 81 -4.95 13.05 -9.89
C ASN A 81 -5.76 13.80 -8.81
N ASP A 82 -6.10 13.13 -7.72
CA ASP A 82 -6.91 13.69 -6.63
C ASP A 82 -6.07 14.29 -5.50
N PHE A 83 -4.73 14.27 -5.60
CA PHE A 83 -3.87 14.77 -4.51
C PHE A 83 -4.05 16.27 -4.25
N ASP A 84 -4.45 17.04 -5.26
CA ASP A 84 -4.73 18.48 -5.15
C ASP A 84 -6.18 18.78 -4.73
N ASP A 85 -7.09 17.79 -4.78
CA ASP A 85 -8.49 17.97 -4.41
C ASP A 85 -8.68 17.81 -2.90
N SER A 86 -8.71 18.94 -2.19
CA SER A 86 -8.87 18.96 -0.73
C SER A 86 -10.17 18.33 -0.24
N SER A 87 -11.21 18.23 -1.08
CA SER A 87 -12.48 17.58 -0.72
C SER A 87 -12.36 16.06 -0.55
N ARG A 88 -11.25 15.46 -1.03
CA ARG A 88 -10.99 14.02 -0.94
C ARG A 88 -10.36 13.60 0.38
N PHE A 89 -9.88 14.56 1.17
CA PHE A 89 -9.16 14.35 2.43
C PHE A 89 -10.02 14.76 3.62
N GLU A 90 -9.82 14.08 4.76
CA GLU A 90 -10.53 14.41 5.99
C GLU A 90 -10.01 15.71 6.62
N ASN A 91 -8.73 16.03 6.40
CA ASN A 91 -8.10 17.23 6.92
C ASN A 91 -6.92 17.70 6.03
N PRO A 92 -6.50 18.98 6.13
CA PRO A 92 -5.43 19.54 5.30
C PRO A 92 -4.06 18.86 5.49
N ARG A 93 -3.78 18.35 6.70
CA ARG A 93 -2.50 17.70 7.00
C ARG A 93 -2.34 16.37 6.27
N GLN A 94 -3.44 15.63 6.14
CA GLN A 94 -3.50 14.42 5.34
C GLN A 94 -3.22 14.72 3.86
N GLN A 95 -3.80 15.81 3.32
CA GLN A 95 -3.51 16.24 1.96
C GLN A 95 -2.02 16.59 1.79
N GLU A 96 -1.47 17.36 2.73
CA GLU A 96 -0.08 17.79 2.70
C GLU A 96 0.89 16.60 2.67
N ILE A 97 0.69 15.59 3.53
CA ILE A 97 1.61 14.44 3.59
C ILE A 97 1.54 13.58 2.31
N VAL A 98 0.36 13.45 1.70
CA VAL A 98 0.19 12.74 0.43
C VAL A 98 0.82 13.53 -0.72
N ARG A 99 0.62 14.85 -0.76
CA ARG A 99 1.26 15.73 -1.76
C ARG A 99 2.78 15.76 -1.61
N ALA A 100 3.31 15.68 -0.40
CA ALA A 100 4.75 15.57 -0.16
C ALA A 100 5.32 14.21 -0.62
N ASN A 101 4.46 13.18 -0.72
CA ASN A 101 4.82 11.82 -1.09
C ASN A 101 4.13 11.37 -2.37
N GLN A 102 4.33 12.13 -3.46
CA GLN A 102 3.66 11.95 -4.76
C GLN A 102 3.88 10.60 -5.47
N LYS A 103 4.70 9.73 -4.90
CA LYS A 103 5.10 8.47 -5.51
C LYS A 103 4.15 7.36 -5.08
N ILE A 104 3.75 6.51 -6.03
CA ILE A 104 2.80 5.42 -5.81
C ILE A 104 3.47 4.06 -6.07
N PRO A 105 3.07 2.98 -5.37
CA PRO A 105 2.12 2.99 -4.26
C PRO A 105 2.71 3.62 -3.00
N ALA A 106 1.90 4.35 -2.23
CA ALA A 106 2.28 4.85 -0.91
C ALA A 106 1.19 4.61 0.13
N LEU A 107 1.56 3.97 1.24
CA LEU A 107 0.65 3.60 2.33
C LEU A 107 0.90 4.49 3.54
N PHE A 108 -0.17 5.04 4.12
CA PHE A 108 -0.13 5.92 5.28
C PHE A 108 -1.04 5.38 6.38
N LEU A 109 -0.62 5.53 7.65
CA LEU A 109 -1.50 5.33 8.80
C LEU A 109 -2.18 6.66 9.13
N MET A 110 -3.52 6.64 9.15
CA MET A 110 -4.33 7.82 9.44
C MET A 110 -4.25 8.22 10.91
N GLY A 111 -4.18 9.52 11.18
CA GLY A 111 -3.99 10.07 12.52
C GLY A 111 -2.55 10.04 13.03
N HIS A 112 -1.62 9.53 12.23
CA HIS A 112 -0.19 9.46 12.51
C HIS A 112 0.62 10.00 11.32
N GLU A 113 0.13 11.07 10.69
CA GLU A 113 0.71 11.64 9.47
C GLU A 113 2.16 12.12 9.67
N GLU A 114 2.57 12.48 10.90
CA GLU A 114 3.97 12.81 11.23
C GLU A 114 4.96 11.66 10.96
N ALA A 115 4.50 10.42 11.01
CA ALA A 115 5.36 9.25 10.76
C ALA A 115 5.69 9.08 9.27
N GLY A 116 4.99 9.79 8.38
CA GLY A 116 5.13 9.65 6.94
C GLY A 116 4.58 8.34 6.39
N PRO A 117 4.89 8.00 5.12
CA PRO A 117 4.43 6.77 4.51
C PRO A 117 5.15 5.55 5.13
N VAL A 118 4.36 4.55 5.50
CA VAL A 118 4.82 3.22 5.93
C VAL A 118 5.44 2.45 4.77
N PHE A 119 4.95 2.68 3.55
CA PHE A 119 5.46 2.08 2.32
C PHE A 119 5.53 3.14 1.23
N LYS A 120 6.59 3.17 0.43
CA LYS A 120 6.79 4.17 -0.63
C LYS A 120 7.49 3.56 -1.84
N GLU A 121 6.72 3.33 -2.91
CA GLU A 121 7.11 2.66 -4.17
C GLU A 121 7.50 1.17 -4.02
N PHE A 122 8.49 0.88 -3.18
CA PHE A 122 9.09 -0.42 -3.00
C PHE A 122 9.21 -0.75 -1.51
N PRO A 123 9.32 -2.05 -1.13
CA PRO A 123 9.64 -2.41 0.24
C PRO A 123 10.99 -1.81 0.66
N GLN A 124 11.15 -1.51 1.95
CA GLN A 124 12.31 -0.80 2.48
C GLN A 124 13.63 -1.53 2.17
N VAL A 125 13.59 -2.87 2.12
CA VAL A 125 14.74 -3.70 1.72
C VAL A 125 15.22 -3.35 0.31
N VAL A 126 14.30 -3.18 -0.65
CA VAL A 126 14.64 -2.80 -2.03
C VAL A 126 15.18 -1.37 -2.07
N LEU A 127 14.54 -0.43 -1.38
CA LEU A 127 15.01 0.96 -1.31
C LEU A 127 16.43 1.06 -0.73
N ASN A 128 16.73 0.27 0.30
CA ASN A 128 18.07 0.23 0.90
C ASN A 128 19.11 -0.33 -0.08
N GLN A 129 18.78 -1.38 -0.83
CA GLN A 129 19.69 -1.93 -1.85
C GLN A 129 19.95 -0.94 -2.99
N ILE A 130 18.92 -0.21 -3.43
CA ILE A 130 19.05 0.86 -4.43
C ILE A 130 19.91 2.00 -3.89
N ALA A 131 19.75 2.39 -2.62
CA ALA A 131 20.55 3.45 -2.02
C ALA A 131 22.04 3.08 -1.89
N VAL A 132 22.35 1.79 -1.75
CA VAL A 132 23.72 1.27 -1.77
C VAL A 132 24.30 1.28 -3.18
N ASP A 133 23.52 0.87 -4.17
CA ASP A 133 23.93 0.84 -5.57
C ASP A 133 22.76 1.19 -6.51
N GLU A 134 22.71 2.45 -6.92
CA GLU A 134 21.65 2.98 -7.78
C GLU A 134 21.64 2.32 -9.18
N THR A 135 22.77 1.74 -9.63
CA THR A 135 22.85 1.08 -10.94
C THR A 135 21.96 -0.17 -11.00
N ARG A 136 21.67 -0.77 -9.84
CA ARG A 136 20.81 -1.95 -9.70
C ARG A 136 19.32 -1.62 -9.65
N ARG A 137 18.92 -0.33 -9.73
CA ARG A 137 17.51 0.08 -9.63
C ARG A 137 16.59 -0.70 -10.56
N THR A 138 16.99 -0.84 -11.83
CA THR A 138 16.18 -1.53 -12.83
C THR A 138 16.04 -3.02 -12.51
N GLU A 139 17.15 -3.69 -12.19
CA GLU A 139 17.18 -5.11 -11.78
C GLU A 139 16.27 -5.35 -10.58
N LEU A 140 16.42 -4.55 -9.51
CA LEU A 140 15.68 -4.71 -8.27
C LEU A 140 14.18 -4.43 -8.44
N ARG A 141 13.82 -3.45 -9.28
CA ARG A 141 12.43 -3.17 -9.63
C ARG A 141 11.81 -4.33 -10.39
N ASP A 142 12.54 -4.90 -11.34
CA ASP A 142 12.02 -6.00 -12.16
C ASP A 142 11.88 -7.27 -11.32
N ALA A 143 12.82 -7.56 -10.40
CA ALA A 143 12.70 -8.62 -9.40
C ALA A 143 11.53 -8.40 -8.42
N TYR A 144 11.30 -7.16 -7.97
CA TYR A 144 10.11 -6.79 -7.19
C TYR A 144 8.81 -7.08 -7.94
N ARG A 145 8.74 -6.71 -9.22
CA ARG A 145 7.58 -7.00 -10.07
C ARG A 145 7.40 -8.48 -10.37
N ALA A 146 8.47 -9.25 -10.35
CA ALA A 146 8.45 -10.72 -10.46
C ALA A 146 8.02 -11.42 -9.16
N GLY A 147 7.86 -10.68 -8.05
CA GLY A 147 7.40 -11.21 -6.76
C GLY A 147 8.51 -11.73 -5.85
N GLU A 148 9.79 -11.51 -6.19
CA GLU A 148 10.92 -11.98 -5.38
C GLU A 148 10.97 -11.36 -3.98
N PHE A 149 10.34 -10.20 -3.81
CA PHE A 149 10.27 -9.46 -2.54
C PHE A 149 8.91 -9.56 -1.84
N ASN A 150 8.04 -10.51 -2.23
CA ASN A 150 6.71 -10.65 -1.61
C ASN A 150 6.77 -10.88 -0.10
N ALA A 151 7.73 -11.68 0.36
CA ALA A 151 7.95 -11.91 1.79
C ALA A 151 8.36 -10.62 2.52
N ASP A 152 9.16 -9.76 1.89
CA ASP A 152 9.56 -8.47 2.46
C ASP A 152 8.39 -7.47 2.52
N ILE A 153 7.52 -7.47 1.50
CA ILE A 153 6.27 -6.69 1.51
C ILE A 153 5.43 -7.11 2.72
N GLU A 154 5.17 -8.41 2.88
CA GLU A 154 4.39 -8.95 3.99
C GLU A 154 5.01 -8.59 5.35
N ALA A 155 6.32 -8.78 5.51
CA ALA A 155 7.04 -8.47 6.74
C ALA A 155 6.93 -6.98 7.11
N GLN A 156 7.07 -6.08 6.13
CA GLN A 156 6.95 -4.65 6.35
C GLN A 156 5.52 -4.24 6.74
N ILE A 157 4.49 -4.80 6.09
CA ILE A 157 3.09 -4.53 6.45
C ILE A 157 2.79 -5.04 7.86
N VAL A 158 3.21 -6.27 8.20
CA VAL A 158 3.00 -6.84 9.54
C VAL A 158 3.68 -5.99 10.62
N ALA A 159 4.91 -5.53 10.36
CA ALA A 159 5.61 -4.64 11.29
C ALA A 159 4.84 -3.33 11.51
N ALA A 160 4.27 -2.76 10.44
CA ALA A 160 3.49 -1.54 10.52
C ALA A 160 2.16 -1.72 11.27
N LEU A 161 1.44 -2.82 11.02
CA LEU A 161 0.22 -3.16 11.75
C LEU A 161 0.49 -3.35 13.25
N ALA A 162 1.59 -4.01 13.59
CA ALA A 162 2.00 -4.20 14.99
C ALA A 162 2.40 -2.87 15.65
N TRP A 163 3.02 -1.97 14.91
CA TRP A 163 3.35 -0.63 15.39
C TRP A 163 2.10 0.21 15.65
N ALA A 164 1.12 0.14 14.74
CA ALA A 164 -0.18 0.82 14.85
C ALA A 164 -1.02 0.28 16.02
N GLU A 165 -1.02 -1.04 16.25
CA GLU A 165 -1.75 -1.69 17.36
C GLU A 165 -1.34 -1.15 18.75
N GLN A 166 -0.11 -0.65 18.89
CA GLN A 166 0.38 -0.07 20.14
C GLN A 166 -0.02 1.39 20.35
N ARG A 167 -0.52 2.06 19.30
CA ARG A 167 -0.69 3.53 19.24
C ARG A 167 -2.10 4.00 18.91
N CYS A 168 -2.88 3.20 18.20
CA CYS A 168 -4.31 3.44 17.97
C CYS A 168 -5.16 3.06 19.19
#